data_AF-A0A8H6E0U1-F1
#
_entry.id   AF-A0A8H6E0U1-F1
#
_cell.length_a   1.000
_cell.length_b   1.000
_cell.length_c   1.000
_cell.angle_alpha   90.00
_cell.angle_beta   90.00
_cell.angle_gamma   90.00
#
_symmetry.space_group_name_H-M   'P 1'
#
loop_
_entity.id
_entity.type
_entity.pdbx_description
1 polymer ?
#
loop_
_entity_poly.entity_id
_entity_poly.type
_entity_poly.pdbx_seq_one_letter_code
_entity_poly.pdbx_strand_id
1 'polypeptide(L)'
;PVDRMRRVLSALVEERISVNLTCSAEMDQERHIHSLLQQAQQLLLDGLQQVSDQHGAGTLPLTPATHIQPPPPNVNVSISSAPVLPPPRRSTYELDSRPLILQKSSASGVTIMLRILQEVNCLEDLFSMALVNREAYKAFKENELLLMKATLWKVSPPAWELLQVTASLYLRHYTRNLYNLTRIKFLILDHCQTVLRPDTIAVLRDPYSGLGSTVDAAIWRVWTFCHLFGCQKGREWDIDGQTRWLRGDTISADLPLICCTSPDANDVNTVLFIPPAGFAQGNQGPLSQSQLRDMLEIWTAMAALLDFLRDETSRARSIGIFDKAHVTVGDVQQERLLLRAWLRFIITFGPTAVLELAPTGPYSDPDTAFQRASSYGWTDWIPPIPGSHSTGFLAGTIHTLLVHNGQALVG
;
A
#
# COMPACT_ATOMS: atom_id res chain seq x y z
N PRO A 1 -17.21 -0.41 -10.50
CA PRO A 1 -16.06 -0.35 -9.55
C PRO A 1 -15.37 1.02 -9.46
N VAL A 2 -15.12 1.70 -10.59
CA VAL A 2 -14.52 3.05 -10.60
C VAL A 2 -15.38 4.04 -9.79
N ASP A 3 -16.71 4.06 -9.98
CA ASP A 3 -17.62 4.90 -9.20
C ASP A 3 -17.84 4.45 -7.75
N ARG A 4 -17.35 3.26 -7.39
CA ARG A 4 -17.30 2.75 -6.01
C ARG A 4 -16.16 3.42 -5.26
N MET A 5 -14.96 3.36 -5.85
CA MET A 5 -13.75 3.95 -5.29
C MET A 5 -13.76 5.48 -5.36
N ARG A 6 -14.36 6.07 -6.41
CA ARG A 6 -14.60 7.52 -6.52
C ARG A 6 -15.49 8.04 -5.38
N ARG A 7 -16.61 7.36 -5.07
CA ARG A 7 -17.50 7.74 -3.95
C ARG A 7 -16.84 7.59 -2.58
N VAL A 8 -16.09 6.51 -2.34
CA VAL A 8 -15.32 6.32 -1.10
C VAL A 8 -14.25 7.41 -0.93
N LEU A 9 -13.57 7.82 -2.01
CA LEU A 9 -12.62 8.94 -1.96
C LEU A 9 -13.33 10.28 -1.72
N SER A 10 -14.46 10.57 -2.38
CA SER A 10 -15.24 11.79 -2.13
C SER A 10 -15.70 11.89 -0.67
N ALA A 11 -16.32 10.85 -0.12
CA ALA A 11 -16.82 10.86 1.26
C ALA A 11 -15.69 10.99 2.31
N LEU A 12 -14.53 10.37 2.08
CA LEU A 12 -13.37 10.47 2.99
C LEU A 12 -12.59 11.80 2.84
N VAL A 13 -12.79 12.54 1.75
CA VAL A 13 -12.20 13.86 1.52
C VAL A 13 -13.07 14.97 2.13
N GLU A 14 -14.41 14.85 2.06
CA GLU A 14 -15.34 15.82 2.64
C GLU A 14 -15.21 15.93 4.18
N GLU A 15 -14.99 14.82 4.91
CA GLU A 15 -14.75 14.87 6.35
C GLU A 15 -13.34 15.39 6.77
N ARG A 16 -12.37 15.50 5.84
CA ARG A 16 -10.96 15.80 6.17
C ARG A 16 -10.53 17.25 6.04
N ILE A 17 -11.44 18.17 5.71
CA ILE A 17 -11.12 19.62 5.59
C ILE A 17 -10.73 20.26 6.95
N SER A 18 -10.92 19.56 8.08
CA SER A 18 -10.45 19.98 9.41
C SER A 18 -9.39 19.06 10.00
N VAL A 19 -8.11 19.31 9.69
CA VAL A 19 -6.92 19.31 10.60
C VAL A 19 -5.66 19.54 9.73
N ASN A 20 -4.88 20.57 10.07
CA ASN A 20 -3.80 21.11 9.22
C ASN A 20 -2.60 20.17 8.98
N LEU A 21 -2.04 20.24 7.76
CA LEU A 21 -0.75 19.68 7.37
C LEU A 21 0.41 20.67 7.56
N THR A 22 1.62 20.14 7.77
CA THR A 22 2.89 20.86 7.50
C THR A 22 4.00 19.90 7.03
N CYS A 23 4.27 19.80 5.73
CA CYS A 23 5.61 19.56 5.17
C CYS A 23 5.64 19.94 3.68
N SER A 24 6.71 20.59 3.22
CA SER A 24 6.68 21.41 1.99
C SER A 24 6.80 20.65 0.65
N ALA A 25 7.17 19.36 0.65
CA ALA A 25 7.45 18.62 -0.59
C ALA A 25 6.24 17.85 -1.15
N GLU A 26 5.29 17.44 -0.31
CA GLU A 26 4.03 16.80 -0.76
C GLU A 26 3.12 17.82 -1.48
N MET A 27 3.30 19.12 -1.22
CA MET A 27 2.45 20.22 -1.68
C MET A 27 2.38 20.42 -3.21
N ASP A 28 3.38 20.02 -4.00
CA ASP A 28 3.30 20.14 -5.47
C ASP A 28 2.46 19.00 -6.07
N GLN A 29 2.61 17.79 -5.54
CA GLN A 29 1.79 16.64 -5.93
C GLN A 29 0.34 16.79 -5.44
N GLU A 30 0.14 17.33 -4.23
CA GLU A 30 -1.19 17.69 -3.73
C GLU A 30 -1.82 18.82 -4.54
N ARG A 31 -1.09 19.87 -4.95
CA ARG A 31 -1.63 20.92 -5.84
C ARG A 31 -2.02 20.38 -7.21
N HIS A 32 -1.24 19.45 -7.77
CA HIS A 32 -1.58 18.81 -9.04
C HIS A 32 -2.86 17.96 -8.93
N ILE A 33 -2.98 17.16 -7.85
CA ILE A 33 -4.18 16.37 -7.54
C ILE A 33 -5.38 17.28 -7.29
N HIS A 34 -5.23 18.38 -6.54
CA HIS A 34 -6.29 19.35 -6.27
C HIS A 34 -6.77 20.06 -7.55
N SER A 35 -5.85 20.40 -8.47
CA SER A 35 -6.20 20.98 -9.77
C SER A 35 -6.99 20.00 -10.65
N LEU A 36 -6.60 18.72 -10.67
CA LEU A 36 -7.32 17.67 -11.40
C LEU A 36 -8.72 17.41 -10.80
N LEU A 37 -8.84 17.43 -9.47
CA LEU A 37 -10.11 17.28 -8.76
C LEU A 37 -11.05 18.47 -9.01
N GLN A 38 -10.53 19.69 -9.01
CA GLN A 38 -11.32 20.90 -9.29
C GLN A 38 -11.83 20.94 -10.74
N GLN A 39 -11.02 20.51 -11.72
CA GLN A 39 -11.47 20.35 -13.10
C GLN A 39 -12.54 19.26 -13.24
N ALA A 40 -12.40 18.14 -12.53
CA ALA A 40 -13.41 17.08 -12.52
C ALA A 40 -14.74 17.52 -11.87
N GLN A 41 -14.69 18.36 -10.83
CA GLN A 41 -15.88 18.96 -10.23
C GLN A 41 -16.57 19.93 -11.18
N GLN A 42 -15.82 20.79 -11.89
CA GLN A 42 -16.40 21.76 -12.82
C GLN A 42 -17.14 21.06 -13.98
N LEU A 43 -16.52 20.06 -14.59
CA LEU A 43 -17.13 19.27 -15.67
C LEU A 43 -18.39 18.51 -15.22
N LEU A 44 -18.47 18.10 -13.95
CA LEU A 44 -19.67 17.50 -13.37
C LEU A 44 -20.78 18.54 -13.12
N LEU A 45 -20.44 19.75 -12.67
CA LEU A 45 -21.40 20.84 -12.47
C LEU A 45 -22.02 21.30 -13.80
N ASP A 46 -21.17 21.52 -14.81
CA ASP A 46 -21.60 21.93 -16.16
C ASP A 46 -22.51 20.86 -16.79
N GLY A 47 -22.20 19.57 -16.59
CA GLY A 47 -23.03 18.45 -17.03
C GLY A 47 -24.38 18.36 -16.31
N LEU A 48 -24.44 18.71 -15.01
CA LEU A 48 -25.69 18.74 -14.25
C LEU A 48 -26.59 19.91 -14.64
N GLN A 49 -26.03 21.08 -14.98
CA GLN A 49 -26.81 22.21 -15.50
C GLN A 49 -27.47 21.88 -16.85
N GLN A 50 -26.77 21.20 -17.77
CA GLN A 50 -27.36 20.73 -19.03
C GLN A 50 -28.52 19.75 -18.85
N VAL A 51 -28.58 19.02 -17.73
CA VAL A 51 -29.71 18.11 -17.41
C VAL A 51 -30.88 18.88 -16.77
N SER A 52 -30.61 19.92 -15.97
CA SER A 52 -31.66 20.78 -15.39
C SER A 52 -32.45 21.57 -16.43
N ASP A 53 -31.79 22.07 -17.49
CA ASP A 53 -32.45 22.90 -18.51
C ASP A 53 -33.47 22.14 -19.39
N GLN A 54 -33.53 20.80 -19.32
CA GLN A 54 -34.47 19.98 -20.11
C GLN A 54 -35.81 19.67 -19.41
N HIS A 55 -36.01 20.01 -18.14
CA HIS A 55 -37.18 19.57 -17.35
C HIS A 55 -37.90 20.71 -16.58
N GLY A 56 -38.03 21.90 -17.19
CA GLY A 56 -38.47 23.13 -16.48
C GLY A 56 -39.52 24.02 -17.17
N ALA A 57 -40.35 23.52 -18.10
CA ALA A 57 -41.40 24.34 -18.73
C ALA A 57 -42.68 24.40 -17.87
N GLY A 58 -42.78 25.38 -16.94
CA GLY A 58 -43.96 25.54 -16.06
C GLY A 58 -44.05 26.90 -15.33
N THR A 59 -44.82 27.83 -15.90
CA THR A 59 -45.17 29.17 -15.41
C THR A 59 -46.25 29.13 -14.29
N LEU A 60 -46.47 30.09 -13.36
CA LEU A 60 -46.00 31.45 -12.94
C LEU A 60 -46.52 31.64 -11.46
N PRO A 61 -46.61 32.84 -10.81
CA PRO A 61 -45.56 33.80 -10.41
C PRO A 61 -45.61 34.31 -8.93
N LEU A 62 -44.52 34.97 -8.46
CA LEU A 62 -44.43 36.15 -7.53
C LEU A 62 -45.15 36.13 -6.14
N THR A 63 -44.55 36.50 -4.99
CA THR A 63 -43.97 37.82 -4.59
C THR A 63 -43.26 37.72 -3.19
N PRO A 64 -42.57 38.76 -2.64
CA PRO A 64 -41.29 38.52 -1.93
C PRO A 64 -41.09 39.09 -0.49
N ALA A 65 -39.87 38.85 0.02
CA ALA A 65 -39.05 39.68 0.92
C ALA A 65 -39.24 39.63 2.46
N THR A 66 -38.14 39.37 3.18
CA THR A 66 -37.55 40.38 4.09
C THR A 66 -36.04 40.16 4.33
N HIS A 67 -35.37 41.24 4.71
CA HIS A 67 -33.91 41.41 4.76
C HIS A 67 -33.44 41.50 6.23
N ILE A 68 -32.35 40.84 6.64
CA ILE A 68 -31.65 41.14 7.91
C ILE A 68 -30.13 41.15 7.67
N GLN A 69 -29.46 42.11 8.31
CA GLN A 69 -28.08 42.55 8.09
C GLN A 69 -27.20 42.25 9.33
N PRO A 70 -25.89 41.98 9.20
CA PRO A 70 -25.01 41.62 10.33
C PRO A 70 -24.37 42.84 11.02
N PRO A 71 -23.96 42.71 12.31
CA PRO A 71 -23.17 43.71 13.03
C PRO A 71 -21.64 43.58 12.82
N PRO A 72 -20.83 44.59 13.20
CA PRO A 72 -19.47 44.81 12.66
C PRO A 72 -18.30 44.40 13.60
N PRO A 73 -17.03 44.41 13.12
CA PRO A 73 -15.86 43.97 13.88
C PRO A 73 -15.30 45.05 14.82
N ASN A 74 -14.41 44.67 15.74
CA ASN A 74 -13.64 45.62 16.55
C ASN A 74 -12.18 45.18 16.75
N VAL A 75 -11.27 46.15 16.90
CA VAL A 75 -9.85 46.03 16.53
C VAL A 75 -8.88 46.37 17.67
N ASN A 76 -7.79 45.60 17.76
CA ASN A 76 -6.48 45.83 18.43
C ASN A 76 -6.37 46.47 19.82
N VAL A 77 -5.55 45.82 20.67
CA VAL A 77 -4.53 46.50 21.51
C VAL A 77 -3.21 45.72 21.41
N SER A 78 -2.09 46.42 21.31
CA SER A 78 -0.73 45.85 21.19
C SER A 78 0.17 46.33 22.33
N ILE A 79 1.02 45.46 22.91
CA ILE A 79 2.14 45.82 23.81
C ILE A 79 3.38 44.96 23.47
N SER A 80 4.58 45.49 23.72
CA SER A 80 5.85 45.07 23.12
C SER A 80 6.83 44.34 24.06
N SER A 81 7.51 43.32 23.50
CA SER A 81 8.93 42.91 23.61
C SER A 81 9.73 43.02 24.94
N ALA A 82 10.19 41.85 25.45
CA ALA A 82 11.56 41.62 25.97
C ALA A 82 11.86 40.09 26.03
N PRO A 83 13.13 39.63 25.94
CA PRO A 83 13.43 38.21 25.67
C PRO A 83 13.59 37.35 26.94
N VAL A 84 13.00 36.15 26.94
CA VAL A 84 13.24 35.10 27.94
C VAL A 84 13.70 33.82 27.23
N LEU A 85 14.90 33.36 27.57
CA LEU A 85 15.44 32.06 27.14
C LEU A 85 14.69 30.91 27.82
N PRO A 86 14.05 29.99 27.08
CA PRO A 86 13.48 28.78 27.67
C PRO A 86 14.55 27.69 27.87
N PRO A 87 14.41 26.83 28.90
CA PRO A 87 15.33 25.71 29.15
C PRO A 87 15.25 24.64 28.04
N PRO A 88 16.25 23.72 27.96
CA PRO A 88 16.26 22.67 26.93
C PRO A 88 14.97 21.86 26.93
N ARG A 89 14.32 21.77 25.77
CA ARG A 89 13.09 21.00 25.58
C ARG A 89 13.37 19.53 25.86
N ARG A 90 12.85 19.02 26.98
CA ARG A 90 12.70 17.58 27.19
C ARG A 90 11.80 17.00 26.11
N SER A 91 12.09 15.78 25.70
CA SER A 91 11.26 14.98 24.80
C SER A 91 9.79 15.02 25.22
N THR A 92 8.90 15.22 24.24
CA THR A 92 7.45 15.04 24.40
C THR A 92 6.94 13.80 23.67
N TYR A 93 7.81 12.82 23.40
CA TYR A 93 7.48 11.51 22.85
C TYR A 93 7.67 10.38 23.88
N GLU A 94 7.16 10.63 25.09
CA GLU A 94 6.77 9.57 26.04
C GLU A 94 5.27 9.76 26.32
N LEU A 95 4.44 9.21 25.43
CA LEU A 95 3.06 8.90 25.81
C LEU A 95 3.11 7.64 26.69
N ASP A 96 2.90 7.85 28.00
CA ASP A 96 2.88 6.79 29.01
C ASP A 96 2.23 5.51 28.47
N SER A 97 2.98 4.42 28.49
CA SER A 97 2.41 3.07 28.45
C SER A 97 1.71 2.77 29.77
N ARG A 98 0.59 3.47 30.05
CA ARG A 98 -0.31 3.10 31.15
C ARG A 98 -0.96 1.77 30.78
N PRO A 99 -0.85 0.73 31.62
CA PRO A 99 -1.72 -0.42 31.51
C PRO A 99 -3.15 0.10 31.68
N LEU A 100 -3.96 0.03 30.63
CA LEU A 100 -5.38 0.31 30.74
C LEU A 100 -5.96 -0.71 31.71
N ILE A 101 -6.24 -0.28 32.93
CA ILE A 101 -7.02 -1.05 33.90
C ILE A 101 -8.31 -1.42 33.18
N LEU A 102 -8.49 -2.71 32.94
CA LEU A 102 -9.67 -3.27 32.29
C LEU A 102 -10.90 -2.89 33.13
N GLN A 103 -11.56 -1.79 32.76
CA GLN A 103 -12.89 -1.49 33.25
C GLN A 103 -13.78 -2.63 32.77
N LYS A 104 -14.05 -3.55 33.69
CA LYS A 104 -14.91 -4.71 33.50
C LYS A 104 -16.35 -4.23 33.41
N SER A 105 -16.70 -3.67 32.25
CA SER A 105 -18.07 -3.37 31.88
C SER A 105 -18.89 -4.64 32.06
N SER A 106 -19.97 -4.55 32.83
CA SER A 106 -20.85 -5.67 33.16
C SER A 106 -21.38 -6.32 31.89
N ALA A 107 -21.09 -7.62 31.71
CA ALA A 107 -21.45 -8.32 30.51
C ALA A 107 -22.97 -8.56 30.40
N SER A 108 -23.62 -7.87 29.45
CA SER A 108 -24.64 -8.49 28.59
C SER A 108 -24.90 -7.62 27.36
N GLY A 109 -24.88 -8.23 26.17
CA GLY A 109 -25.27 -7.56 24.92
C GLY A 109 -24.14 -6.89 24.13
N VAL A 110 -23.41 -7.68 23.34
CA VAL A 110 -22.96 -7.19 22.02
C VAL A 110 -24.21 -6.66 21.32
N THR A 111 -24.26 -5.34 21.08
CA THR A 111 -25.48 -4.70 20.55
C THR A 111 -25.89 -5.36 19.24
N ILE A 112 -27.20 -5.44 18.97
CA ILE A 112 -27.73 -6.01 17.72
C ILE A 112 -27.07 -5.32 16.53
N MET A 113 -26.88 -4.00 16.63
CA MET A 113 -26.17 -3.19 15.66
C MET A 113 -24.71 -3.61 15.44
N LEU A 114 -23.94 -3.88 16.50
CA LEU A 114 -22.56 -4.36 16.37
C LEU A 114 -22.51 -5.74 15.67
N ARG A 115 -23.47 -6.62 15.92
CA ARG A 115 -23.59 -7.90 15.18
C ARG A 115 -23.91 -7.70 13.70
N ILE A 116 -24.85 -6.80 13.39
CA ILE A 116 -25.18 -6.44 12.00
C ILE A 116 -23.94 -5.89 11.27
N LEU A 117 -23.17 -5.01 11.92
CA LEU A 117 -21.93 -4.46 11.36
C LEU A 117 -20.81 -5.52 11.21
N GLN A 118 -20.78 -6.55 12.07
CA GLN A 118 -19.84 -7.68 11.93
C GLN A 118 -20.16 -8.59 10.73
N GLU A 119 -21.42 -8.66 10.30
CA GLU A 119 -21.80 -9.45 9.11
C GLU A 119 -21.53 -8.77 7.77
N VAL A 120 -20.95 -7.57 7.78
CA VAL A 120 -20.70 -6.81 6.56
C VAL A 120 -19.49 -7.33 5.81
N ASN A 121 -19.71 -7.62 4.52
CA ASN A 121 -18.75 -8.29 3.65
C ASN A 121 -18.00 -7.34 2.71
N CYS A 122 -18.15 -6.00 2.84
CA CYS A 122 -17.19 -5.06 2.27
C CYS A 122 -17.15 -3.71 3.02
N LEU A 123 -16.04 -2.97 2.87
CA LEU A 123 -15.81 -1.73 3.63
C LEU A 123 -16.72 -0.57 3.20
N GLU A 124 -17.12 -0.48 1.92
CA GLU A 124 -18.08 0.55 1.47
C GLU A 124 -19.44 0.36 2.16
N ASP A 125 -19.94 -0.88 2.20
CA ASP A 125 -21.22 -1.20 2.85
C ASP A 125 -21.12 -0.98 4.37
N LEU A 126 -19.94 -1.22 4.97
CA LEU A 126 -19.70 -1.00 6.40
C LEU A 126 -19.80 0.48 6.76
N PHE A 127 -19.12 1.36 6.00
CA PHE A 127 -19.22 2.80 6.20
C PHE A 127 -20.63 3.32 5.86
N SER A 128 -21.23 2.82 4.78
CA SER A 128 -22.60 3.19 4.39
C SER A 128 -23.61 2.86 5.49
N MET A 129 -23.55 1.65 6.06
CA MET A 129 -24.44 1.26 7.16
C MET A 129 -24.15 1.99 8.47
N ALA A 130 -22.88 2.32 8.76
CA ALA A 130 -22.54 3.17 9.90
C ALA A 130 -23.20 4.57 9.81
N LEU A 131 -23.51 5.06 8.60
CA LEU A 131 -24.18 6.36 8.39
C LEU A 131 -25.72 6.28 8.39
N VAL A 132 -26.33 5.08 8.35
CA VAL A 132 -27.80 4.93 8.25
C VAL A 132 -28.54 5.45 9.49
N ASN A 133 -27.97 5.33 10.69
CA ASN A 133 -28.56 5.87 11.92
C ASN A 133 -27.52 6.08 13.03
N ARG A 134 -27.93 6.79 14.10
CA ARG A 134 -27.07 7.13 15.24
C ARG A 134 -26.54 5.92 16.02
N GLU A 135 -27.31 4.84 16.12
CA GLU A 135 -26.88 3.63 16.83
C GLU A 135 -25.84 2.86 16.01
N ALA A 136 -26.01 2.80 14.68
CA ALA A 136 -25.02 2.26 13.74
C ALA A 136 -23.71 3.06 13.80
N TYR A 137 -23.79 4.38 13.75
CA TYR A 137 -22.63 5.25 13.87
C TYR A 137 -21.91 5.04 15.20
N LYS A 138 -22.64 5.00 16.32
CA LYS A 138 -22.05 4.79 17.66
C LYS A 138 -21.38 3.41 17.75
N ALA A 139 -22.08 2.34 17.38
CA ALA A 139 -21.54 0.98 17.41
C ALA A 139 -20.31 0.84 16.51
N PHE A 140 -20.31 1.49 15.35
CA PHE A 140 -19.15 1.59 14.46
C PHE A 140 -17.99 2.33 15.11
N LYS A 141 -18.18 3.57 15.59
CA LYS A 141 -17.09 4.39 16.16
C LYS A 141 -16.47 3.77 17.42
N GLU A 142 -17.25 3.06 18.23
CA GLU A 142 -16.75 2.32 19.41
C GLU A 142 -15.92 1.08 19.02
N ASN A 143 -16.06 0.56 17.79
CA ASN A 143 -15.45 -0.70 17.34
C ASN A 143 -14.73 -0.59 15.98
N GLU A 144 -14.38 0.63 15.55
CA GLU A 144 -14.03 0.97 14.16
C GLU A 144 -12.92 0.07 13.60
N LEU A 145 -11.79 -0.01 14.31
CA LEU A 145 -10.64 -0.82 13.89
C LEU A 145 -10.96 -2.33 13.85
N LEU A 146 -11.79 -2.82 14.77
CA LEU A 146 -12.17 -4.24 14.83
C LEU A 146 -13.07 -4.60 13.65
N LEU A 147 -14.10 -3.79 13.40
CA LEU A 147 -15.03 -3.97 12.30
C LEU A 147 -14.30 -3.90 10.95
N MET A 148 -13.46 -2.89 10.75
CA MET A 148 -12.66 -2.77 9.53
C MET A 148 -11.71 -3.95 9.32
N LYS A 149 -11.03 -4.43 10.37
CA LYS A 149 -10.17 -5.62 10.28
C LYS A 149 -10.97 -6.87 9.93
N ALA A 150 -12.11 -7.09 10.57
CA ALA A 150 -12.99 -8.23 10.30
C ALA A 150 -13.55 -8.19 8.87
N THR A 151 -14.05 -7.04 8.43
CA THR A 151 -14.57 -6.86 7.06
C THR A 151 -13.46 -6.99 6.02
N LEU A 152 -12.26 -6.42 6.23
CA LEU A 152 -11.17 -6.60 5.27
C LEU A 152 -10.67 -8.05 5.22
N TRP A 153 -10.63 -8.75 6.35
CA TRP A 153 -10.34 -10.19 6.38
C TRP A 153 -11.35 -11.00 5.53
N LYS A 154 -12.64 -10.65 5.57
CA LYS A 154 -13.67 -11.26 4.70
C LYS A 154 -13.49 -10.92 3.21
N VAL A 155 -13.09 -9.69 2.88
CA VAL A 155 -12.92 -9.21 1.49
C VAL A 155 -11.63 -9.71 0.83
N SER A 156 -10.50 -9.57 1.54
CA SER A 156 -9.16 -9.85 1.02
C SER A 156 -8.21 -10.13 2.19
N PRO A 157 -8.11 -11.39 2.64
CA PRO A 157 -7.14 -11.82 3.65
C PRO A 157 -5.68 -11.41 3.33
N PRO A 158 -5.20 -11.47 2.07
CA PRO A 158 -3.87 -10.95 1.71
C PRO A 158 -3.69 -9.45 1.97
N ALA A 159 -4.71 -8.62 1.69
CA ALA A 159 -4.67 -7.19 1.96
C ALA A 159 -4.72 -6.89 3.47
N TRP A 160 -5.49 -7.69 4.21
CA TRP A 160 -5.53 -7.63 5.67
C TRP A 160 -4.15 -7.91 6.26
N GLU A 161 -3.44 -8.95 5.80
CA GLU A 161 -2.11 -9.30 6.32
C GLU A 161 -1.11 -8.16 6.07
N LEU A 162 -1.10 -7.55 4.87
CA LEU A 162 -0.22 -6.40 4.60
C LEU A 162 -0.43 -5.26 5.61
N LEU A 163 -1.69 -4.93 5.94
CA LEU A 163 -1.98 -3.85 6.89
C LEU A 163 -1.66 -4.22 8.33
N GLN A 164 -1.76 -5.49 8.70
CA GLN A 164 -1.35 -5.97 10.02
C GLN A 164 0.15 -5.79 10.26
N VAL A 165 0.97 -5.94 9.21
CA VAL A 165 2.42 -5.72 9.30
C VAL A 165 2.80 -4.23 9.16
N THR A 166 1.98 -3.40 8.48
CA THR A 166 2.41 -2.04 8.06
C THR A 166 1.72 -0.84 8.72
N ALA A 167 0.59 -0.99 9.43
CA ALA A 167 -0.28 0.16 9.72
C ALA A 167 -0.66 0.35 11.20
N SER A 168 -0.21 1.47 11.78
CA SER A 168 -0.83 2.10 12.96
C SER A 168 -2.08 2.93 12.57
N LEU A 169 -2.14 3.47 11.34
CA LEU A 169 -3.24 4.27 10.80
C LEU A 169 -4.01 3.52 9.69
N TYR A 170 -4.68 2.43 10.07
CA TYR A 170 -5.23 1.41 9.16
C TYR A 170 -6.00 1.95 7.93
N LEU A 171 -6.95 2.89 8.10
CA LEU A 171 -7.70 3.48 6.96
C LEU A 171 -6.77 4.17 5.94
N ARG A 172 -5.89 5.08 6.39
CA ARG A 172 -5.05 5.89 5.51
C ARG A 172 -4.13 5.00 4.67
N HIS A 173 -3.56 3.97 5.28
CA HIS A 173 -2.74 2.99 4.58
C HIS A 173 -3.56 2.15 3.60
N TYR A 174 -4.76 1.68 3.98
CA TYR A 174 -5.61 0.92 3.08
C TYR A 174 -6.02 1.71 1.83
N THR A 175 -6.51 2.95 2.00
CA THR A 175 -6.91 3.82 0.88
C THR A 175 -5.73 4.11 -0.06
N ARG A 176 -4.54 4.43 0.48
CA ARG A 176 -3.33 4.63 -0.33
C ARG A 176 -2.93 3.36 -1.06
N ASN A 177 -3.00 2.20 -0.39
CA ASN A 177 -2.59 0.94 -0.99
C ASN A 177 -3.59 0.49 -2.08
N LEU A 178 -4.89 0.77 -1.96
CA LEU A 178 -5.89 0.56 -3.03
C LEU A 178 -5.62 1.40 -4.28
N TYR A 179 -5.22 2.66 -4.11
CA TYR A 179 -4.79 3.52 -5.22
C TYR A 179 -3.58 2.92 -5.95
N ASN A 180 -2.58 2.46 -5.21
CA ASN A 180 -1.39 1.80 -5.77
C ASN A 180 -1.70 0.45 -6.43
N LEU A 181 -2.55 -0.39 -5.82
CA LEU A 181 -3.08 -1.62 -6.42
C LEU A 181 -3.73 -1.33 -7.78
N THR A 182 -4.55 -0.28 -7.85
CA THR A 182 -5.23 0.12 -9.08
C THR A 182 -4.22 0.57 -10.14
N ARG A 183 -3.24 1.42 -9.78
CA ARG A 183 -2.19 1.88 -10.70
C ARG A 183 -1.36 0.72 -11.25
N ILE A 184 -0.87 -0.18 -10.41
CA ILE A 184 -0.01 -1.29 -10.86
C ILE A 184 -0.78 -2.26 -11.77
N LYS A 185 -2.08 -2.50 -11.51
CA LYS A 185 -2.95 -3.29 -12.41
C LYS A 185 -3.07 -2.68 -13.81
N PHE A 186 -3.27 -1.36 -13.91
CA PHE A 186 -3.35 -0.69 -15.20
C PHE A 186 -2.03 -0.77 -15.98
N LEU A 187 -0.89 -0.52 -15.33
CA LEU A 187 0.42 -0.63 -15.97
C LEU A 187 0.72 -2.07 -16.42
N ILE A 188 0.40 -3.08 -15.60
CA ILE A 188 0.54 -4.50 -15.93
C ILE A 188 -0.34 -4.87 -17.13
N LEU A 189 -1.60 -4.43 -17.15
CA LEU A 189 -2.51 -4.70 -18.28
C LEU A 189 -2.06 -4.01 -19.57
N ASP A 190 -1.58 -2.77 -19.51
CA ASP A 190 -1.22 -2.01 -20.71
C ASP A 190 0.12 -2.47 -21.31
N HIS A 191 1.12 -2.74 -20.46
CA HIS A 191 2.50 -2.94 -20.90
C HIS A 191 3.03 -4.38 -20.81
N CYS A 192 2.39 -5.27 -20.03
CA CYS A 192 2.91 -6.61 -19.76
C CYS A 192 2.13 -7.75 -20.44
N GLN A 193 1.28 -7.48 -21.44
CA GLN A 193 0.44 -8.51 -22.10
C GLN A 193 1.23 -9.66 -22.73
N THR A 194 2.53 -9.47 -23.03
CA THR A 194 3.43 -10.53 -23.52
C THR A 194 3.94 -11.46 -22.42
N VAL A 195 3.85 -11.05 -21.15
CA VAL A 195 4.25 -11.80 -19.95
C VAL A 195 3.05 -12.50 -19.31
N LEU A 196 1.86 -11.91 -19.44
CA LEU A 196 0.62 -12.40 -18.84
C LEU A 196 -0.01 -13.57 -19.63
N ARG A 197 -0.57 -14.53 -18.91
CA ARG A 197 -1.47 -15.57 -19.45
C ARG A 197 -2.75 -14.93 -20.01
N PRO A 198 -3.36 -15.51 -21.07
CA PRO A 198 -4.61 -15.01 -21.65
C PRO A 198 -5.74 -14.83 -20.64
N ASP A 199 -5.88 -15.76 -19.68
CA ASP A 199 -6.89 -15.70 -18.64
C ASP A 199 -6.71 -14.47 -17.73
N THR A 200 -5.47 -14.16 -17.33
CA THR A 200 -5.15 -12.97 -16.52
C THR A 200 -5.46 -11.69 -17.30
N ILE A 201 -5.19 -11.64 -18.61
CA ILE A 201 -5.54 -10.50 -19.46
C ILE A 201 -7.06 -10.34 -19.56
N ALA A 202 -7.81 -11.43 -19.74
CA ALA A 202 -9.27 -11.39 -19.78
C ALA A 202 -9.86 -10.89 -18.45
N VAL A 203 -9.36 -11.40 -17.32
CA VAL A 203 -9.77 -10.96 -15.97
C VAL A 203 -9.41 -9.50 -15.69
N LEU A 204 -8.26 -9.02 -16.15
CA LEU A 204 -7.88 -7.61 -15.99
C LEU A 204 -8.69 -6.65 -16.89
N ARG A 205 -9.18 -7.12 -18.04
CA ARG A 205 -10.05 -6.35 -18.94
C ARG A 205 -11.51 -6.29 -18.49
N ASP A 206 -12.00 -7.29 -17.75
CA ASP A 206 -13.37 -7.31 -17.23
C ASP A 206 -13.45 -6.78 -15.79
N PRO A 207 -13.93 -5.53 -15.57
CA PRO A 207 -14.05 -4.96 -14.23
C PRO A 207 -15.17 -5.58 -13.38
N TYR A 208 -16.01 -6.46 -13.95
CA TYR A 208 -17.09 -7.16 -13.25
C TYR A 208 -16.76 -8.63 -12.95
N SER A 209 -15.61 -9.14 -13.43
CA SER A 209 -15.20 -10.51 -13.19
C SER A 209 -14.99 -10.76 -11.70
N GLY A 210 -15.73 -11.74 -11.14
CA GLY A 210 -15.49 -12.22 -9.78
C GLY A 210 -14.07 -12.79 -9.59
N LEU A 211 -13.41 -13.19 -10.69
CA LEU A 211 -12.02 -13.63 -10.71
C LEU A 211 -11.02 -12.46 -10.58
N GLY A 212 -11.45 -11.20 -10.71
CA GLY A 212 -10.58 -10.04 -10.48
C GLY A 212 -9.94 -10.03 -9.08
N SER A 213 -10.57 -10.70 -8.12
CA SER A 213 -10.03 -10.90 -6.77
C SER A 213 -8.76 -11.78 -6.73
N THR A 214 -8.54 -12.67 -7.70
CA THR A 214 -7.34 -13.54 -7.71
C THR A 214 -6.09 -12.75 -8.06
N VAL A 215 -6.20 -11.84 -9.05
CA VAL A 215 -5.15 -10.92 -9.45
C VAL A 215 -4.84 -9.93 -8.32
N ASP A 216 -5.87 -9.39 -7.66
CA ASP A 216 -5.70 -8.53 -6.48
C ASP A 216 -4.99 -9.28 -5.36
N ALA A 217 -5.42 -10.50 -5.05
CA ALA A 217 -4.80 -11.36 -4.05
C ALA A 217 -3.33 -11.68 -4.38
N ALA A 218 -2.99 -11.92 -5.66
CA ALA A 218 -1.61 -12.14 -6.09
C ALA A 218 -0.74 -10.89 -5.88
N ILE A 219 -1.23 -9.69 -6.27
CA ILE A 219 -0.51 -8.43 -6.04
C ILE A 219 -0.32 -8.17 -4.54
N TRP A 220 -1.36 -8.36 -3.73
CA TRP A 220 -1.25 -8.23 -2.27
C TRP A 220 -0.24 -9.21 -1.67
N ARG A 221 -0.24 -10.47 -2.10
CA ARG A 221 0.73 -11.47 -1.63
C ARG A 221 2.16 -11.12 -2.02
N VAL A 222 2.41 -10.71 -3.26
CA VAL A 222 3.75 -10.23 -3.69
C VAL A 222 4.17 -9.02 -2.86
N TRP A 223 3.26 -8.08 -2.58
CA TRP A 223 3.55 -6.91 -1.75
C TRP A 223 3.85 -7.28 -0.29
N THR A 224 3.05 -8.14 0.33
CA THR A 224 3.30 -8.66 1.69
C THR A 224 4.63 -9.40 1.74
N PHE A 225 4.94 -10.23 0.76
CA PHE A 225 6.22 -10.94 0.67
C PHE A 225 7.41 -9.97 0.58
N CYS A 226 7.33 -8.98 -0.31
CA CYS A 226 8.30 -7.89 -0.42
C CYS A 226 8.47 -7.14 0.91
N HIS A 227 7.35 -6.82 1.58
CA HIS A 227 7.41 -6.16 2.88
C HIS A 227 7.99 -7.06 3.98
N LEU A 228 7.76 -8.37 3.93
CA LEU A 228 8.30 -9.30 4.93
C LEU A 228 9.81 -9.54 4.72
N PHE A 229 10.23 -9.90 3.52
CA PHE A 229 11.56 -10.47 3.23
C PHE A 229 12.46 -9.59 2.36
N GLY A 230 11.93 -8.54 1.74
CA GLY A 230 12.62 -7.72 0.75
C GLY A 230 13.76 -6.85 1.33
N CYS A 231 14.43 -6.13 0.43
CA CYS A 231 15.71 -5.50 0.73
C CYS A 231 15.66 -4.46 1.85
N GLN A 232 16.84 -4.22 2.43
CA GLN A 232 17.07 -3.47 3.69
C GLN A 232 16.58 -4.19 4.96
N LYS A 233 16.09 -5.44 4.87
CA LYS A 233 15.71 -6.27 6.03
C LYS A 233 16.64 -7.43 6.33
N GLY A 234 17.65 -7.69 5.50
CA GLY A 234 18.62 -8.79 5.70
C GLY A 234 18.02 -10.20 5.63
N ARG A 235 16.81 -10.35 5.05
CA ARG A 235 16.04 -11.60 4.99
C ARG A 235 15.79 -12.09 3.56
N GLU A 236 16.49 -11.52 2.59
CA GLU A 236 16.45 -11.95 1.18
C GLU A 236 16.93 -13.40 1.03
N TRP A 237 17.77 -13.85 1.96
CA TRP A 237 18.36 -15.18 2.07
C TRP A 237 17.62 -16.12 3.05
N ASP A 238 16.55 -15.65 3.70
CA ASP A 238 15.70 -16.42 4.62
C ASP A 238 14.78 -17.36 3.81
N ILE A 239 15.37 -18.34 3.11
CA ILE A 239 14.65 -19.27 2.24
C ILE A 239 13.66 -20.12 3.04
N ASP A 240 14.00 -20.49 4.28
CA ASP A 240 13.10 -21.23 5.17
C ASP A 240 11.89 -20.38 5.58
N GLY A 241 12.08 -19.13 6.03
CA GLY A 241 10.99 -18.21 6.35
C GLY A 241 10.11 -17.90 5.14
N GLN A 242 10.71 -17.66 3.96
CA GLN A 242 9.99 -17.49 2.70
C GLN A 242 9.16 -18.74 2.35
N THR A 243 9.74 -19.93 2.49
CA THR A 243 9.07 -21.21 2.22
C THR A 243 7.90 -21.44 3.17
N ARG A 244 8.10 -21.19 4.47
CA ARG A 244 7.06 -21.30 5.51
C ARG A 244 5.90 -20.35 5.26
N TRP A 245 6.18 -19.11 4.89
CA TRP A 245 5.13 -18.14 4.54
C TRP A 245 4.29 -18.61 3.36
N LEU A 246 4.93 -19.09 2.28
CA LEU A 246 4.25 -19.62 1.09
C LEU A 246 3.44 -20.91 1.38
N ARG A 247 3.88 -21.72 2.35
CA ARG A 247 3.15 -22.88 2.87
C ARG A 247 2.00 -22.53 3.83
N GLY A 248 1.81 -21.26 4.18
CA GLY A 248 0.77 -20.90 5.14
C GLY A 248 1.09 -21.33 6.58
N ASP A 249 2.37 -21.58 6.90
CA ASP A 249 2.82 -22.09 8.19
C ASP A 249 2.71 -21.01 9.28
N THR A 250 1.49 -20.76 9.73
CA THR A 250 1.19 -19.86 10.85
C THR A 250 1.87 -20.35 12.13
N ILE A 251 2.18 -19.44 13.06
CA ILE A 251 2.76 -19.78 14.36
C ILE A 251 1.77 -20.65 15.14
N SER A 252 2.11 -21.93 15.35
CA SER A 252 1.54 -22.71 16.44
C SER A 252 2.28 -22.36 17.74
N ALA A 253 1.61 -22.47 18.90
CA ALA A 253 2.18 -22.13 20.20
C ALA A 253 3.42 -22.97 20.58
N ASP A 254 3.60 -24.13 19.95
CA ASP A 254 4.61 -25.15 20.27
C ASP A 254 5.80 -25.17 19.30
N LEU A 255 6.31 -24.00 18.86
CA LEU A 255 7.48 -23.94 17.98
C LEU A 255 8.80 -23.84 18.76
N PRO A 256 9.76 -24.77 18.56
CA PRO A 256 11.05 -24.73 19.25
C PRO A 256 11.89 -23.48 18.91
N LEU A 257 12.57 -22.95 19.94
CA LEU A 257 13.46 -21.79 19.92
C LEU A 257 14.81 -22.08 19.19
N ILE A 258 14.79 -22.51 17.92
CA ILE A 258 15.97 -23.05 17.20
C ILE A 258 16.26 -22.31 15.87
N CYS A 259 15.98 -21.00 15.81
CA CYS A 259 16.45 -20.12 14.72
C CYS A 259 17.29 -18.96 15.29
N CYS A 260 18.27 -19.28 16.13
CA CYS A 260 19.19 -18.32 16.72
C CYS A 260 20.47 -18.19 15.89
N THR A 261 20.49 -17.32 14.87
CA THR A 261 21.72 -16.96 14.13
C THR A 261 21.91 -15.46 13.94
N SER A 262 21.96 -14.71 15.05
CA SER A 262 22.82 -13.51 15.22
C SER A 262 22.84 -13.10 16.71
N PRO A 263 23.98 -12.69 17.29
CA PRO A 263 24.09 -12.41 18.73
C PRO A 263 24.00 -10.91 19.11
N ASP A 264 23.54 -10.02 18.23
CA ASP A 264 23.48 -8.58 18.53
C ASP A 264 22.17 -8.17 19.22
N ALA A 265 22.28 -7.64 20.44
CA ALA A 265 21.16 -7.22 21.27
C ALA A 265 20.47 -5.92 20.79
N ASN A 266 21.10 -5.15 19.89
CA ASN A 266 20.51 -3.93 19.34
C ASN A 266 19.62 -4.19 18.11
N ASP A 267 19.62 -5.40 17.54
CA ASP A 267 18.92 -5.72 16.28
C ASP A 267 17.49 -6.28 16.45
N VAL A 268 16.87 -5.98 17.60
CA VAL A 268 15.52 -6.46 18.00
C VAL A 268 14.37 -6.02 17.09
N ASN A 269 14.60 -5.08 16.16
CA ASN A 269 13.59 -4.63 15.19
C ASN A 269 13.75 -5.24 13.79
N THR A 270 14.90 -5.84 13.47
CA THR A 270 15.19 -6.35 12.10
C THR A 270 15.07 -7.87 12.04
N VAL A 271 15.44 -8.56 13.12
CA VAL A 271 15.28 -10.02 13.22
C VAL A 271 13.89 -10.36 13.76
N LEU A 272 13.03 -10.90 12.88
CA LEU A 272 11.81 -11.59 13.29
C LEU A 272 12.14 -12.95 13.94
N PHE A 273 12.75 -12.93 15.14
CA PHE A 273 12.78 -14.09 16.03
C PHE A 273 11.35 -14.56 16.37
N ILE A 274 10.38 -13.65 16.27
CA ILE A 274 8.94 -13.89 16.34
C ILE A 274 8.33 -13.28 15.07
N PRO A 275 7.67 -14.06 14.17
CA PRO A 275 6.98 -13.51 13.00
C PRO A 275 5.84 -12.54 13.41
N PRO A 276 5.49 -11.56 12.57
CA PRO A 276 4.51 -10.53 12.93
C PRO A 276 3.11 -11.13 13.12
N ALA A 277 2.27 -10.43 13.89
CA ALA A 277 0.87 -10.80 14.05
C ALA A 277 0.16 -10.85 12.69
N GLY A 278 -0.35 -12.02 12.32
CA GLY A 278 -0.96 -12.26 11.00
C GLY A 278 -0.07 -12.98 9.99
N PHE A 279 1.20 -13.28 10.30
CA PHE A 279 2.13 -13.98 9.39
C PHE A 279 1.50 -15.22 8.76
N ALA A 280 1.47 -15.23 7.42
CA ALA A 280 0.91 -16.25 6.56
C ALA A 280 -0.61 -16.50 6.71
N GLN A 281 -1.30 -15.80 7.60
CA GLN A 281 -2.75 -15.96 7.80
C GLN A 281 -3.53 -15.47 6.57
N GLY A 282 -3.06 -14.43 5.89
CA GLY A 282 -3.65 -13.92 4.65
C GLY A 282 -3.55 -14.89 3.48
N ASN A 283 -2.72 -15.94 3.57
CA ASN A 283 -2.70 -17.03 2.59
C ASN A 283 -3.86 -18.03 2.78
N GLN A 284 -4.49 -18.05 3.96
CA GLN A 284 -5.57 -18.96 4.36
C GLN A 284 -5.18 -20.45 4.28
N GLY A 285 -3.95 -20.76 4.69
CA GLY A 285 -3.32 -22.07 4.55
C GLY A 285 -2.29 -22.11 3.42
N PRO A 286 -1.86 -23.30 2.98
CA PRO A 286 -0.87 -23.45 1.93
C PRO A 286 -1.34 -22.89 0.59
N LEU A 287 -0.49 -22.08 -0.06
CA LEU A 287 -0.81 -21.53 -1.37
C LEU A 287 -0.87 -22.63 -2.43
N SER A 288 -1.94 -22.61 -3.23
CA SER A 288 -2.13 -23.56 -4.33
C SER A 288 -1.11 -23.34 -5.46
N GLN A 289 -0.90 -24.35 -6.31
CA GLN A 289 -0.05 -24.18 -7.49
C GLN A 289 -0.53 -23.04 -8.42
N SER A 290 -1.84 -22.76 -8.50
CA SER A 290 -2.34 -21.60 -9.25
C SER A 290 -1.91 -20.29 -8.58
N GLN A 291 -2.18 -20.11 -7.28
CA GLN A 291 -1.81 -18.91 -6.54
C GLN A 291 -0.30 -18.62 -6.56
N LEU A 292 0.54 -19.66 -6.50
CA LEU A 292 2.00 -19.54 -6.66
C LEU A 292 2.40 -19.08 -8.07
N ARG A 293 1.74 -19.60 -9.13
CA ARG A 293 1.97 -19.14 -10.51
C ARG A 293 1.45 -17.71 -10.72
N ASP A 294 0.35 -17.33 -10.08
CA ASP A 294 -0.21 -15.97 -10.14
C ASP A 294 0.74 -14.96 -9.49
N MET A 295 1.32 -15.28 -8.33
CA MET A 295 2.36 -14.47 -7.71
C MET A 295 3.61 -14.33 -8.60
N LEU A 296 4.05 -15.43 -9.23
CA LEU A 296 5.22 -15.41 -10.12
C LEU A 296 4.97 -14.58 -11.40
N GLU A 297 3.77 -14.65 -11.96
CA GLU A 297 3.35 -13.84 -13.10
C GLU A 297 3.35 -12.35 -12.75
N ILE A 298 2.75 -11.96 -11.62
CA ILE A 298 2.74 -10.56 -11.15
C ILE A 298 4.16 -10.05 -10.85
N TRP A 299 5.00 -10.88 -10.22
CA TRP A 299 6.42 -10.56 -10.01
C TRP A 299 7.18 -10.32 -11.33
N THR A 300 6.93 -11.16 -12.33
CA THR A 300 7.58 -11.04 -13.65
C THR A 300 7.07 -9.82 -14.41
N ALA A 301 5.76 -9.51 -14.33
CA ALA A 301 5.18 -8.30 -14.90
C ALA A 301 5.74 -7.03 -14.23
N MET A 302 5.86 -7.01 -12.90
CA MET A 302 6.53 -5.93 -12.16
C MET A 302 7.98 -5.71 -12.59
N ALA A 303 8.73 -6.79 -12.89
CA ALA A 303 10.09 -6.67 -13.43
C ALA A 303 10.10 -6.07 -14.83
N ALA A 304 9.18 -6.50 -15.71
CA ALA A 304 9.06 -5.98 -17.07
C ALA A 304 8.73 -4.47 -17.12
N LEU A 305 8.00 -3.94 -16.13
CA LEU A 305 7.75 -2.49 -16.02
C LEU A 305 9.03 -1.66 -15.77
N LEU A 306 10.10 -2.26 -15.25
CA LEU A 306 11.39 -1.61 -15.01
C LEU A 306 12.41 -1.82 -16.15
N ASP A 307 12.07 -2.57 -17.20
CA ASP A 307 13.05 -2.96 -18.22
C ASP A 307 13.59 -1.81 -19.07
N PHE A 308 12.90 -0.66 -19.11
CA PHE A 308 13.41 0.55 -19.74
C PHE A 308 14.71 1.09 -19.09
N LEU A 309 15.00 0.71 -17.83
CA LEU A 309 16.23 1.07 -17.13
C LEU A 309 17.38 0.05 -17.35
N ARG A 310 17.11 -1.10 -17.98
CA ARG A 310 17.98 -2.29 -17.96
C ARG A 310 19.36 -2.10 -18.58
N ASP A 311 19.49 -1.15 -19.51
CA ASP A 311 20.71 -0.88 -20.28
C ASP A 311 21.23 0.56 -20.13
N GLU A 312 20.61 1.38 -19.26
CA GLU A 312 20.95 2.79 -18.98
C GLU A 312 22.18 2.95 -18.06
N THR A 313 23.25 2.21 -18.36
CA THR A 313 24.47 2.12 -17.54
C THR A 313 25.16 3.46 -17.32
N SER A 314 25.19 4.34 -18.32
CA SER A 314 25.80 5.68 -18.21
C SER A 314 25.06 6.58 -17.19
N ARG A 315 23.73 6.52 -17.15
CA ARG A 315 22.90 7.24 -16.17
C ARG A 315 23.00 6.63 -14.78
N ALA A 316 22.97 5.29 -14.69
CA ALA A 316 23.18 4.58 -13.44
C ALA A 316 24.55 4.91 -12.80
N ARG A 317 25.59 5.08 -13.63
CA ARG A 317 26.92 5.52 -13.18
C ARG A 317 26.92 6.97 -12.70
N SER A 318 26.24 7.91 -13.38
CA SER A 318 26.25 9.33 -12.99
C SER A 318 25.52 9.62 -11.67
N ILE A 319 24.60 8.74 -11.26
CA ILE A 319 23.87 8.84 -9.98
C ILE A 319 24.39 7.90 -8.87
N GLY A 320 25.52 7.24 -9.09
CA GLY A 320 26.24 6.48 -8.06
C GLY A 320 25.78 5.04 -7.78
N ILE A 321 24.97 4.41 -8.66
CA ILE A 321 24.53 3.01 -8.47
C ILE A 321 25.73 2.03 -8.36
N PHE A 322 26.87 2.36 -8.96
CA PHE A 322 28.05 1.51 -8.97
C PHE A 322 29.10 1.87 -7.89
N ASP A 323 28.87 2.89 -7.05
CA ASP A 323 29.92 3.45 -6.18
C ASP A 323 30.41 2.46 -5.11
N LYS A 324 29.51 1.59 -4.62
CA LYS A 324 29.83 0.50 -3.69
C LYS A 324 30.31 -0.78 -4.40
N ALA A 325 30.42 -0.78 -5.73
CA ALA A 325 30.84 -1.93 -6.52
C ALA A 325 32.25 -1.75 -7.11
N HIS A 326 33.06 -2.81 -7.08
CA HIS A 326 34.38 -2.80 -7.73
C HIS A 326 34.25 -2.99 -9.25
N VAL A 327 33.82 -1.93 -9.95
CA VAL A 327 33.60 -1.90 -11.41
C VAL A 327 34.58 -0.93 -12.06
N THR A 328 35.36 -1.43 -13.02
CA THR A 328 36.22 -0.59 -13.85
C THR A 328 35.40 0.39 -14.68
N VAL A 329 35.86 1.64 -14.79
CA VAL A 329 35.18 2.65 -15.60
C VAL A 329 35.24 2.23 -17.07
N GLY A 330 34.07 2.10 -17.71
CA GLY A 330 33.96 1.70 -19.12
C GLY A 330 33.78 0.20 -19.36
N ASP A 331 33.75 -0.66 -18.32
CA ASP A 331 33.26 -2.03 -18.49
C ASP A 331 31.72 -2.06 -18.52
N VAL A 332 31.18 -1.73 -19.69
CA VAL A 332 29.74 -1.70 -19.96
C VAL A 332 29.07 -3.07 -19.71
N GLN A 333 29.81 -4.19 -19.76
CA GLN A 333 29.24 -5.52 -19.48
C GLN A 333 29.10 -5.76 -17.98
N GLN A 334 30.14 -5.46 -17.20
CA GLN A 334 30.06 -5.54 -15.74
C GLN A 334 29.03 -4.54 -15.17
N GLU A 335 29.00 -3.31 -15.69
CA GLU A 335 27.98 -2.30 -15.37
C GLU A 335 26.55 -2.81 -15.66
N ARG A 336 26.30 -3.38 -16.84
CA ARG A 336 24.99 -3.95 -17.23
C ARG A 336 24.57 -5.09 -16.32
N LEU A 337 25.50 -5.98 -15.95
CA LEU A 337 25.21 -7.11 -15.04
C LEU A 337 24.84 -6.62 -13.63
N LEU A 338 25.52 -5.58 -13.15
CA LEU A 338 25.24 -4.96 -11.86
C LEU A 338 23.99 -4.09 -11.86
N LEU A 339 23.69 -3.37 -12.95
CA LEU A 339 22.43 -2.65 -13.10
C LEU A 339 21.23 -3.62 -13.09
N ARG A 340 21.37 -4.79 -13.72
CA ARG A 340 20.39 -5.88 -13.62
C ARG A 340 20.32 -6.52 -12.24
N ALA A 341 21.38 -6.45 -11.43
CA ALA A 341 21.34 -6.87 -10.02
C ALA A 341 20.66 -5.81 -9.14
N TRP A 342 20.91 -4.52 -9.41
CA TRP A 342 20.25 -3.40 -8.76
C TRP A 342 18.73 -3.38 -9.06
N LEU A 343 18.31 -3.59 -10.31
CA LEU A 343 16.87 -3.71 -10.63
C LEU A 343 16.21 -4.91 -9.91
N ARG A 344 16.94 -6.02 -9.72
CA ARG A 344 16.50 -7.16 -8.89
C ARG A 344 16.44 -6.83 -7.40
N PHE A 345 17.28 -5.93 -6.90
CA PHE A 345 17.20 -5.37 -5.55
C PHE A 345 15.97 -4.46 -5.41
N ILE A 346 15.77 -3.52 -6.36
CA ILE A 346 14.64 -2.57 -6.36
C ILE A 346 13.28 -3.26 -6.31
N ILE A 347 13.05 -4.29 -7.12
CA ILE A 347 11.74 -4.97 -7.17
C ILE A 347 11.36 -5.64 -5.83
N THR A 348 12.34 -5.98 -4.97
CA THR A 348 12.05 -6.52 -3.63
C THR A 348 11.40 -5.51 -2.67
N PHE A 349 11.47 -4.21 -2.95
CA PHE A 349 10.70 -3.19 -2.22
C PHE A 349 9.20 -3.22 -2.59
N GLY A 350 8.82 -4.02 -3.57
CA GLY A 350 7.43 -4.30 -3.95
C GLY A 350 6.80 -3.26 -4.88
N PRO A 351 5.48 -3.35 -5.10
CA PRO A 351 4.75 -2.55 -6.08
C PRO A 351 4.94 -1.03 -5.94
N THR A 352 5.14 -0.53 -4.72
CA THR A 352 5.41 0.89 -4.48
C THR A 352 6.68 1.38 -5.17
N ALA A 353 7.80 0.67 -5.05
CA ALA A 353 9.05 1.11 -5.69
C ALA A 353 8.94 1.08 -7.23
N VAL A 354 8.24 0.07 -7.77
CA VAL A 354 7.93 0.01 -9.20
C VAL A 354 7.09 1.22 -9.65
N LEU A 355 6.08 1.62 -8.87
CA LEU A 355 5.22 2.79 -9.18
C LEU A 355 5.90 4.15 -9.02
N GLU A 356 6.97 4.24 -8.22
CA GLU A 356 7.78 5.44 -8.06
C GLU A 356 8.78 5.61 -9.22
N LEU A 357 9.42 4.53 -9.68
CA LEU A 357 10.35 4.57 -10.81
C LEU A 357 9.65 4.56 -12.17
N ALA A 358 8.56 3.81 -12.30
CA ALA A 358 7.83 3.59 -13.55
C ALA A 358 6.36 4.07 -13.45
N PRO A 359 6.08 5.36 -13.15
CA PRO A 359 4.72 5.87 -12.97
C PRO A 359 3.85 5.73 -14.23
N THR A 360 4.47 5.70 -15.41
CA THR A 360 3.86 5.48 -16.74
C THR A 360 4.46 4.25 -17.42
N GLY A 361 4.87 3.25 -16.63
CA GLY A 361 5.46 2.01 -17.13
C GLY A 361 6.76 2.23 -17.91
N PRO A 362 7.02 1.45 -18.98
CA PRO A 362 8.24 1.57 -19.80
C PRO A 362 8.42 2.91 -20.53
N TYR A 363 7.38 3.76 -20.58
CA TYR A 363 7.46 5.12 -21.14
C TYR A 363 7.90 6.18 -20.12
N SER A 364 8.26 5.77 -18.91
CA SER A 364 8.75 6.69 -17.88
C SER A 364 10.15 7.21 -18.23
N ASP A 365 10.46 8.46 -17.86
CA ASP A 365 11.77 9.06 -18.12
C ASP A 365 12.88 8.43 -17.24
N PRO A 366 13.98 7.92 -17.82
CA PRO A 366 15.07 7.31 -17.05
C PRO A 366 15.77 8.27 -16.09
N ASP A 367 15.99 9.55 -16.46
CA ASP A 367 16.67 10.51 -15.56
C ASP A 367 15.83 10.74 -14.29
N THR A 368 14.53 10.99 -14.46
CA THR A 368 13.58 11.16 -13.37
C THR A 368 13.50 9.91 -12.49
N ALA A 369 13.52 8.71 -13.09
CA ALA A 369 13.53 7.45 -12.34
C ALA A 369 14.80 7.31 -11.48
N PHE A 370 15.99 7.54 -12.07
CA PHE A 370 17.26 7.49 -11.35
C PHE A 370 17.36 8.57 -10.26
N GLN A 371 16.88 9.79 -10.52
CA GLN A 371 16.82 10.85 -9.51
C GLN A 371 15.92 10.48 -8.32
N ARG A 372 14.75 9.85 -8.56
CA ARG A 372 13.90 9.32 -7.48
C ARG A 372 14.57 8.20 -6.70
N ALA A 373 15.24 7.27 -7.39
CA ALA A 373 16.00 6.22 -6.71
C ALA A 373 17.08 6.81 -5.78
N SER A 374 17.76 7.88 -6.20
CA SER A 374 18.72 8.61 -5.38
C SER A 374 18.04 9.31 -4.19
N SER A 375 16.91 10.01 -4.38
CA SER A 375 16.21 10.71 -3.29
C SER A 375 15.59 9.77 -2.25
N TYR A 376 15.19 8.56 -2.65
CA TYR A 376 14.78 7.49 -1.74
C TYR A 376 15.94 6.70 -1.11
N GLY A 377 17.20 7.04 -1.43
CA GLY A 377 18.40 6.35 -0.91
C GLY A 377 18.62 4.94 -1.47
N TRP A 378 17.93 4.56 -2.55
CA TRP A 378 18.06 3.24 -3.18
C TRP A 378 19.35 3.06 -4.00
N THR A 379 20.15 4.11 -4.13
CA THR A 379 21.53 4.05 -4.62
C THR A 379 22.50 3.53 -3.58
N ASP A 380 22.16 3.56 -2.29
CA ASP A 380 23.04 3.15 -1.18
C ASP A 380 23.03 1.62 -0.93
N TRP A 381 22.82 0.82 -1.98
CA TRP A 381 22.67 -0.64 -1.91
C TRP A 381 23.99 -1.40 -1.75
N ILE A 382 23.93 -2.68 -1.37
CA ILE A 382 25.10 -3.57 -1.29
C ILE A 382 25.10 -4.48 -2.52
N PRO A 383 26.08 -4.36 -3.44
CA PRO A 383 26.20 -5.23 -4.60
C PRO A 383 26.43 -6.70 -4.22
N PRO A 384 25.90 -7.67 -4.98
CA PRO A 384 26.16 -9.08 -4.73
C PRO A 384 27.64 -9.42 -4.98
N ILE A 385 28.20 -10.29 -4.13
CA ILE A 385 29.57 -10.79 -4.27
C ILE A 385 29.70 -11.51 -5.64
N PRO A 386 30.76 -11.24 -6.44
CA PRO A 386 31.00 -11.95 -7.69
C PRO A 386 31.02 -13.48 -7.49
N GLY A 387 30.21 -14.19 -8.29
CA GLY A 387 30.03 -15.65 -8.17
C GLY A 387 28.93 -16.08 -7.19
N SER A 388 28.35 -15.19 -6.39
CA SER A 388 27.16 -15.49 -5.58
C SER A 388 25.91 -15.57 -6.48
N HIS A 389 25.26 -16.73 -6.51
CA HIS A 389 24.01 -16.95 -7.23
C HIS A 389 22.82 -16.34 -6.48
N SER A 390 22.72 -15.01 -6.50
CA SER A 390 21.58 -14.24 -5.97
C SER A 390 20.33 -14.39 -6.85
N THR A 391 19.63 -15.52 -6.71
CA THR A 391 18.40 -15.84 -7.49
C THR A 391 17.25 -16.44 -6.68
N GLY A 392 17.41 -16.67 -5.37
CA GLY A 392 16.41 -17.35 -4.53
C GLY A 392 15.11 -16.56 -4.29
N PHE A 393 15.20 -15.23 -4.16
CA PHE A 393 14.09 -14.40 -3.66
C PHE A 393 12.80 -14.55 -4.46
N LEU A 394 11.71 -14.87 -3.75
CA LEU A 394 10.35 -15.14 -4.25
C LEU A 394 10.29 -16.20 -5.36
N ALA A 395 10.74 -15.86 -6.57
CA ALA A 395 10.69 -16.72 -7.75
C ALA A 395 11.45 -18.04 -7.54
N GLY A 396 12.66 -18.00 -6.98
CA GLY A 396 13.43 -19.22 -6.67
C GLY A 396 12.69 -20.13 -5.68
N THR A 397 12.21 -19.57 -4.58
CA THR A 397 11.41 -20.29 -3.57
C THR A 397 10.11 -20.87 -4.15
N ILE A 398 9.40 -20.11 -5.00
CA ILE A 398 8.21 -20.59 -5.73
C ILE A 398 8.56 -21.74 -6.69
N HIS A 399 9.65 -21.64 -7.46
CA HIS A 399 10.06 -22.70 -8.38
C HIS A 399 10.36 -24.00 -7.63
N THR A 400 11.09 -23.94 -6.50
CA THR A 400 11.35 -25.10 -5.65
C THR A 400 10.05 -25.75 -5.14
N LEU A 401 9.08 -24.96 -4.68
CA LEU A 401 7.77 -25.47 -4.24
C LEU A 401 6.97 -26.11 -5.39
N LEU A 402 6.98 -25.50 -6.58
CA LEU A 402 6.29 -26.06 -7.76
C LEU A 402 6.89 -27.38 -8.24
N VAL A 403 8.22 -27.55 -8.16
CA VAL A 403 8.90 -28.82 -8.52
C VAL A 403 8.56 -29.93 -7.53
N HIS A 404 8.68 -29.68 -6.22
CA HIS A 404 8.32 -30.68 -5.21
C HIS A 404 6.84 -31.11 -5.29
N ASN A 405 5.94 -30.16 -5.48
CA ASN A 405 4.50 -30.45 -5.64
C ASN A 405 4.17 -31.20 -6.95
N GLY A 406 5.06 -31.16 -7.95
CA GLY A 406 4.95 -31.98 -9.16
C GLY A 406 5.39 -33.43 -8.95
N GLN A 407 6.40 -33.67 -8.11
CA GLN A 407 6.89 -35.02 -7.80
C GLN A 407 5.95 -35.80 -6.87
N ALA A 408 5.28 -35.12 -5.94
CA ALA A 408 4.34 -35.73 -4.99
C ALA A 408 3.06 -36.32 -5.63
N LEU A 409 2.83 -36.10 -6.93
CA LEU A 409 1.69 -36.64 -7.70
C LEU A 409 2.06 -37.87 -8.55
N VAL A 410 3.29 -38.39 -8.41
CA VAL A 410 3.83 -39.53 -9.20
C VAL A 410 4.33 -40.67 -8.29
N GLY A 411 4.06 -40.58 -6.98
CA GLY A 411 4.44 -41.59 -5.96
C GLY A 411 3.27 -42.46 -5.52
#